data_AF-X0ZU41-F1
#
_entry.id   AF-X0ZU41-F1
#
_cell.length_a   1.000
_cell.length_b   1.000
_cell.length_c   1.000
_cell.angle_alpha   90.00
_cell.angle_beta   90.00
_cell.angle_gamma   90.00
#
_symmetry.space_group_name_H-M   'P 1'
#
loop_
_entity.id
_entity.type
_entity.pdbx_description
1 polymer ?
#
loop_
_entity_poly.entity_id
_entity_poly.type
_entity_poly.pdbx_seq_one_letter_code
_entity_poly.pdbx_strand_id
1 'polypeptide(L)'
;RQIERTFEHYVVTLKNERIGKIFVSGGINAYRPLIDYIGDQLGLAGDIIDPLAPGNPFLDDILPPDSVTERISFTPAVGMALSDNSHTPNIIFTYKDREKLASIRHINRGIFAAFIFIIAVCMGIFLWQGHIEELKKAKIAQLHKEVSKFIPKVDQKILMLMAPKYKRKQKDLKEYSMKYLGMAIIKDLSMRTPSNIRLLSITANFGGIAENKRKTTPKILEVDGIILGNRES
;
A
#
# COMPACT_ATOMS: atom_id res chain seq x y z
N ARG A 1 26.20 -25.95 58.82
CA ARG A 1 26.14 -24.46 58.90
C ARG A 1 26.10 -23.72 57.55
N GLN A 2 27.07 -23.84 56.62
CA GLN A 2 26.97 -23.11 55.34
C GLN A 2 25.84 -23.67 54.45
N ILE A 3 25.69 -25.00 54.41
CA ILE A 3 24.63 -25.70 53.67
C ILE A 3 23.24 -25.31 54.20
N GLU A 4 23.04 -25.32 55.51
CA GLU A 4 21.79 -24.87 56.17
C GLU A 4 21.39 -23.46 55.74
N ARG A 5 22.33 -22.50 55.73
CA ARG A 5 22.06 -21.13 55.28
C ARG A 5 21.62 -21.06 53.83
N THR A 6 22.21 -21.87 52.96
CA THR A 6 21.81 -21.94 51.55
C THR A 6 20.41 -22.53 51.40
N PHE A 7 20.06 -23.54 52.21
CA PHE A 7 18.74 -24.15 52.20
C PHE A 7 17.66 -23.19 52.71
N GLU A 8 17.94 -22.47 53.81
CA GLU A 8 17.07 -21.41 54.32
C GLU A 8 16.84 -20.33 53.25
N HIS A 9 17.89 -19.85 52.58
CA HIS A 9 17.75 -18.88 51.51
C HIS A 9 16.92 -19.43 50.32
N TYR A 10 17.12 -20.69 49.93
CA TYR A 10 16.37 -21.32 48.84
C TYR A 10 14.86 -21.44 49.15
N VAL A 11 14.51 -21.84 50.37
CA VAL A 11 13.11 -22.02 50.76
C VAL A 11 12.44 -20.66 51.07
N VAL A 12 13.10 -19.81 51.85
CA VAL A 12 12.50 -18.56 52.36
C VAL A 12 12.57 -17.43 51.34
N THR A 13 13.73 -17.21 50.71
CA THR A 13 13.93 -16.07 49.79
C THR A 13 13.40 -16.37 48.40
N LEU A 14 13.69 -17.56 47.86
CA LEU A 14 13.27 -17.94 46.51
C LEU A 14 11.87 -18.57 46.48
N LYS A 15 11.22 -18.76 47.63
CA LYS A 15 9.87 -19.34 47.78
C LYS A 15 9.70 -20.70 47.09
N ASN A 16 10.75 -21.51 47.14
CA ASN A 16 10.74 -22.86 46.57
C ASN A 16 10.32 -23.91 47.60
N GLU A 17 10.02 -25.11 47.13
CA GLU A 17 9.69 -26.26 47.97
C GLU A 17 10.89 -26.68 48.85
N ARG A 18 10.59 -27.38 49.95
CA ARG A 18 11.63 -27.92 50.83
C ARG A 18 12.46 -28.97 50.08
N ILE A 19 13.76 -28.94 50.33
CA ILE A 19 14.73 -29.87 49.75
C ILE A 19 14.49 -31.26 50.36
N GLY A 20 14.27 -32.27 49.53
CA GLY A 20 13.98 -33.65 49.97
C GLY A 20 15.17 -34.63 49.88
N LYS A 21 16.19 -34.31 49.08
CA LYS A 21 17.37 -35.17 48.88
C LYS A 21 18.60 -34.31 48.55
N ILE A 22 19.77 -34.78 48.98
CA ILE A 22 21.05 -34.13 48.70
C ILE A 22 21.89 -35.05 47.83
N PHE A 23 22.48 -34.48 46.79
CA PHE A 23 23.46 -35.14 45.95
C PHE A 23 24.80 -34.41 46.05
N VAL A 24 25.87 -35.17 46.31
CA VAL A 24 27.21 -34.60 46.48
C VAL A 24 28.05 -34.83 45.22
N SER A 25 28.52 -33.74 44.59
CA SER A 25 29.36 -33.72 43.38
C SER A 25 30.73 -33.04 43.64
N GLY A 26 31.87 -33.62 43.23
CA GLY A 26 33.22 -33.06 43.46
C GLY A 26 34.33 -34.10 43.75
N GLY A 27 35.55 -33.61 44.04
CA GLY A 27 36.73 -34.47 44.27
C GLY A 27 36.74 -35.22 45.61
N ILE A 28 35.86 -34.87 46.56
CA ILE A 28 35.75 -35.49 47.90
C ILE A 28 34.69 -36.61 47.92
N ASN A 29 34.05 -36.88 46.77
CA ASN A 29 32.83 -37.67 46.64
C ASN A 29 32.91 -39.15 46.96
N ALA A 30 34.11 -39.71 47.09
CA ALA A 30 34.28 -41.13 47.31
C ALA A 30 34.09 -41.56 48.77
N TYR A 31 34.01 -40.61 49.71
CA TYR A 31 33.93 -40.94 51.14
C TYR A 31 32.47 -40.96 51.64
N ARG A 32 31.83 -42.11 51.46
CA ARG A 32 30.43 -42.36 51.87
C ARG A 32 30.11 -41.96 53.33
N PRO A 33 30.96 -42.23 54.34
CA PRO A 33 30.65 -41.87 55.72
C PRO A 33 30.45 -40.37 55.95
N LEU A 34 31.12 -39.50 55.19
CA LEU A 34 30.90 -38.05 55.27
C LEU A 34 29.55 -37.65 54.67
N ILE A 35 29.14 -38.30 53.58
CA ILE A 35 27.85 -38.04 52.93
C ILE A 35 26.71 -38.45 53.86
N ASP A 36 26.82 -39.62 54.47
CA ASP A 36 25.82 -40.12 55.41
C ASP A 36 25.79 -39.22 56.67
N TYR A 37 26.94 -38.82 57.21
CA TYR A 37 27.02 -37.86 58.32
C TYR A 37 26.34 -36.51 58.00
N ILE A 38 26.59 -35.95 56.81
CA ILE A 38 25.95 -34.70 56.37
C ILE A 38 24.44 -34.90 56.20
N GLY A 39 24.02 -36.03 55.62
CA GLY A 39 22.62 -36.39 55.44
C GLY A 39 21.90 -36.48 56.78
N ASP A 40 22.47 -37.21 57.74
CA ASP A 40 21.94 -37.36 59.10
C ASP A 40 21.84 -36.03 59.83
N GLN A 41 22.87 -35.19 59.74
CA GLN A 41 22.88 -33.86 60.37
C GLN A 41 21.79 -32.94 59.78
N LEU A 42 21.43 -33.12 58.51
CA LEU A 42 20.41 -32.32 57.83
C LEU A 42 19.02 -32.96 57.84
N GLY A 43 18.89 -34.20 58.34
CA GLY A 43 17.66 -34.98 58.28
C GLY A 43 17.22 -35.31 56.86
N LEU A 44 18.16 -35.45 55.93
CA LEU A 44 17.92 -35.66 54.49
C LEU A 44 18.69 -36.87 53.97
N ALA A 45 18.12 -37.55 52.98
CA ALA A 45 18.84 -38.62 52.29
C ALA A 45 20.03 -38.03 51.50
N GLY A 46 21.24 -38.45 51.85
CA GLY A 46 22.46 -38.11 51.13
C GLY A 46 22.82 -39.17 50.09
N ASP A 47 23.21 -38.76 48.89
CA ASP A 47 23.62 -39.68 47.84
C ASP A 47 24.67 -39.09 46.89
N ILE A 48 25.23 -39.96 46.04
CA ILE A 48 26.14 -39.56 44.95
C ILE A 48 25.43 -39.64 43.61
N ILE A 49 25.83 -38.79 42.68
CA ILE A 49 25.43 -38.90 41.28
C ILE A 49 26.55 -39.64 40.54
N ASP A 50 26.31 -40.89 40.19
CA ASP A 50 27.18 -41.69 39.33
C ASP A 50 26.50 -41.88 37.97
N PRO A 51 26.77 -41.02 36.98
CA PRO A 51 26.13 -41.11 35.67
C PRO A 51 26.60 -42.34 34.87
N LEU A 52 27.76 -42.91 35.22
CA LEU A 52 28.38 -44.03 34.52
C LEU A 52 28.26 -45.36 35.31
N ALA A 53 27.34 -45.44 36.27
CA ALA A 53 27.18 -46.63 37.11
C ALA A 53 26.96 -47.91 36.25
N PRO A 54 27.57 -49.06 36.60
CA PRO A 54 27.60 -50.29 35.80
C PRO A 54 26.25 -51.04 35.65
N GLY A 55 25.12 -50.36 35.82
CA GLY A 55 23.78 -50.86 35.53
C GLY A 55 22.87 -49.79 34.91
N ASN A 56 23.46 -48.68 34.45
CA ASN A 56 22.72 -47.62 33.78
C ASN A 56 22.34 -48.10 32.35
N PRO A 57 21.04 -48.15 31.99
CA PRO A 57 20.58 -48.62 30.70
C PRO A 57 21.00 -47.72 29.52
N PHE A 58 21.53 -46.52 29.78
CA PHE A 58 22.03 -45.61 28.75
C PHE A 58 23.52 -45.82 28.43
N LEU A 59 24.17 -46.79 29.07
CA LEU A 59 25.56 -47.18 28.83
C LEU A 59 25.57 -48.50 28.08
N ASP A 60 25.18 -48.47 26.80
CA ASP A 60 25.08 -49.69 25.97
C ASP A 60 26.44 -50.42 25.87
N ASP A 61 27.35 -49.91 25.05
CA ASP A 61 28.65 -50.53 24.72
C ASP A 61 29.85 -49.81 25.36
N ILE A 62 29.59 -48.87 26.25
CA ILE A 62 30.64 -48.08 26.90
C ILE A 62 31.11 -48.84 28.13
N LEU A 63 32.38 -49.22 28.17
CA LEU A 63 33.05 -49.70 29.37
C LEU A 63 33.33 -48.49 30.28
N PRO A 64 32.56 -48.28 31.36
CA PRO A 64 32.83 -47.17 32.25
C PRO A 64 34.10 -47.45 33.08
N PRO A 65 34.80 -46.42 33.55
CA PRO A 65 35.92 -46.61 34.48
C PRO A 65 35.53 -47.41 35.72
N ASP A 66 36.43 -48.31 36.18
CA ASP A 66 36.19 -49.14 37.37
C ASP A 66 36.06 -48.30 38.65
N SER A 67 36.79 -47.18 38.70
CA SER A 67 36.80 -46.27 39.85
C SER A 67 35.53 -45.41 39.92
N VAL A 68 34.79 -45.53 41.01
CA VAL A 68 33.62 -44.69 41.33
C VAL A 68 33.98 -43.20 41.27
N THR A 69 35.14 -42.81 41.77
CA THR A 69 35.62 -41.41 41.75
C THR A 69 35.76 -40.88 40.33
N GLU A 70 36.32 -41.71 39.44
CA GLU A 70 36.53 -41.35 38.04
C GLU A 70 35.19 -41.22 37.32
N ARG A 71 34.27 -42.14 37.55
CA ARG A 71 32.91 -42.07 36.99
C ARG A 71 32.14 -40.84 37.43
N ILE A 72 32.16 -40.50 38.72
CA ILE A 72 31.48 -39.31 39.24
C ILE A 72 32.12 -38.02 38.71
N SER A 73 33.42 -38.02 38.38
CA SER A 73 34.09 -36.85 37.79
C SER A 73 33.50 -36.45 36.43
N PHE A 74 32.83 -37.36 35.73
CA PHE A 74 32.11 -37.07 34.48
C PHE A 74 30.73 -36.43 34.69
N THR A 75 30.24 -36.30 35.92
CA THR A 75 28.93 -35.69 36.22
C THR A 75 28.73 -34.32 35.58
N PRO A 76 29.69 -33.36 35.64
CA PRO A 76 29.53 -32.08 34.97
C PRO A 76 29.45 -32.20 33.45
N ALA A 77 30.24 -33.10 32.85
CA ALA A 77 30.26 -33.32 31.40
C ALA A 77 28.93 -33.91 30.91
N VAL A 78 28.41 -34.92 31.62
CA VAL A 78 27.09 -35.51 31.35
C VAL A 78 25.98 -34.48 31.56
N GLY A 79 26.05 -33.67 32.62
CA GLY A 79 25.11 -32.59 32.87
C GLY A 79 25.09 -31.53 31.75
N MET A 80 26.25 -31.19 31.19
CA MET A 80 26.34 -30.30 30.03
C MET A 80 25.76 -30.95 28.77
N ALA A 81 26.05 -32.23 28.54
CA ALA A 81 25.55 -32.95 27.38
C ALA A 81 24.02 -33.13 27.39
N LEU A 82 23.43 -33.31 28.58
CA LEU A 82 21.99 -33.42 28.77
C LEU A 82 21.27 -32.06 28.86
N SER A 83 22.01 -30.95 28.87
CA SER A 83 21.41 -29.64 29.03
C SER A 83 20.66 -29.22 27.77
N ASP A 84 19.37 -28.94 27.91
CA ASP A 84 18.54 -28.37 26.84
C ASP A 84 18.08 -26.95 27.19
N ASN A 85 18.06 -26.06 26.19
CA ASN A 85 17.79 -24.63 26.36
C ASN A 85 16.32 -24.34 26.75
N SER A 86 15.44 -25.34 26.70
CA SER A 86 14.03 -25.23 27.10
C SER A 86 13.82 -25.37 28.62
N HIS A 87 14.62 -26.20 29.30
CA HIS A 87 14.41 -26.55 30.71
C HIS A 87 15.63 -26.24 31.59
N THR A 88 16.85 -26.27 31.04
CA THR A 88 18.08 -26.01 31.79
C THR A 88 18.89 -24.86 31.20
N PRO A 89 19.64 -24.10 32.01
CA PRO A 89 20.61 -23.13 31.50
C PRO A 89 21.70 -23.83 30.68
N ASN A 90 21.57 -23.82 29.35
CA ASN A 90 22.53 -24.45 28.46
C ASN A 90 23.81 -23.62 28.34
N ILE A 91 24.90 -24.15 28.90
CA ILE A 91 26.24 -23.54 28.89
C ILE A 91 26.87 -23.59 27.49
N ILE A 92 26.49 -24.57 26.67
CA ILE A 92 26.93 -24.71 25.28
C ILE A 92 26.25 -23.67 24.39
N PHE A 93 25.02 -23.25 24.72
CA PHE A 93 24.30 -22.23 23.97
C PHE A 93 24.81 -20.83 24.30
N THR A 94 25.76 -20.36 23.49
CA THR A 94 26.44 -19.10 23.76
C THR A 94 25.52 -17.89 23.59
N TYR A 95 25.89 -16.80 24.27
CA TYR A 95 25.20 -15.52 24.14
C TYR A 95 25.08 -15.03 22.68
N LYS A 96 26.08 -15.33 21.84
CA LYS A 96 26.08 -14.98 20.41
C LYS A 96 24.94 -15.65 19.63
N ASP A 97 24.59 -16.88 20.01
CA ASP A 97 23.51 -17.61 19.35
C ASP A 97 22.14 -17.05 19.77
N ARG A 98 22.03 -16.55 21.01
CA ARG A 98 20.85 -15.83 21.50
C ARG A 98 20.64 -14.52 20.73
N GLU A 99 21.70 -13.76 20.49
CA GLU A 99 21.63 -12.49 19.74
C GLU A 99 21.25 -12.69 18.27
N LYS A 100 21.75 -13.75 17.62
CA LYS A 100 21.36 -14.09 16.24
C LYS A 100 19.88 -14.41 16.14
N LEU A 101 19.35 -15.23 17.06
CA LEU A 101 17.93 -15.57 17.09
C LEU A 101 17.05 -14.34 17.38
N ALA A 102 17.48 -13.45 18.27
CA ALA A 102 16.79 -12.20 18.54
C ALA A 102 16.78 -11.30 17.30
N SER A 103 17.91 -11.14 16.63
CA SER A 103 18.05 -10.33 15.40
C SER A 103 17.15 -10.87 14.29
N ILE A 104 17.15 -12.18 14.05
CA ILE A 104 16.26 -12.84 13.07
C ILE A 104 14.78 -12.60 13.43
N ARG A 105 14.42 -12.67 14.72
CA ARG A 105 13.05 -12.42 15.18
C ARG A 105 12.62 -10.98 14.92
N HIS A 106 13.50 -10.01 15.17
CA HIS A 106 13.23 -8.60 14.89
C HIS A 106 13.09 -8.32 13.39
N ILE A 107 13.96 -8.89 12.55
CA ILE A 107 13.89 -8.78 11.09
C ILE A 107 12.57 -9.37 10.57
N ASN A 108 12.23 -10.59 11.00
CA ASN A 108 11.01 -11.25 10.57
C ASN A 108 9.76 -10.45 10.98
N ARG A 109 9.75 -9.89 12.20
CA ARG A 109 8.66 -9.01 12.65
C ARG A 109 8.56 -7.73 11.81
N GLY A 110 9.69 -7.16 11.40
CA GLY A 110 9.73 -6.03 10.47
C GLY A 110 9.13 -6.37 9.10
N ILE A 111 9.47 -7.54 8.55
CA ILE A 111 8.92 -8.03 7.28
C ILE A 111 7.40 -8.21 7.36
N PHE A 112 6.90 -8.85 8.43
CA PHE A 112 5.46 -9.00 8.64
C PHE A 112 4.74 -7.65 8.79
N ALA A 113 5.32 -6.70 9.52
CA ALA A 113 4.74 -5.37 9.67
C ALA A 113 4.66 -4.63 8.33
N ALA A 114 5.69 -4.75 7.48
CA ALA A 114 5.69 -4.17 6.15
C ALA A 114 4.59 -4.78 5.26
N PHE A 115 4.41 -6.10 5.28
CA PHE A 115 3.33 -6.75 4.53
C PHE A 115 1.95 -6.33 5.01
N ILE A 116 1.73 -6.25 6.32
CA ILE A 116 0.46 -5.76 6.90
C ILE A 116 0.19 -4.33 6.46
N PHE A 117 1.21 -3.48 6.47
CA PHE A 117 1.09 -2.09 6.02
C PHE A 117 0.69 -2.00 4.54
N ILE A 118 1.34 -2.77 3.67
CA ILE A 118 1.02 -2.82 2.24
C ILE A 118 -0.44 -3.29 2.04
N ILE A 119 -0.85 -4.35 2.74
CA ILE A 119 -2.23 -4.86 2.67
C ILE A 119 -3.23 -3.80 3.13
N ALA A 120 -2.94 -3.09 4.22
CA ALA A 120 -3.80 -2.02 4.73
C ALA A 120 -3.93 -0.85 3.73
N VAL A 121 -2.83 -0.46 3.08
CA VAL A 121 -2.85 0.57 2.02
C VAL A 121 -3.67 0.10 0.83
N CYS A 122 -3.47 -1.12 0.33
CA CYS A 122 -4.26 -1.68 -0.76
C CYS A 122 -5.75 -1.75 -0.42
N MET A 123 -6.09 -2.18 0.81
CA MET A 123 -7.46 -2.23 1.29
C MET A 123 -8.08 -0.83 1.38
N GLY A 124 -7.32 0.17 1.87
CA GLY A 124 -7.76 1.56 1.91
C GLY A 124 -8.05 2.12 0.51
N ILE A 125 -7.18 1.86 -0.46
CA ILE A 125 -7.37 2.25 -1.86
C ILE A 125 -8.62 1.57 -2.43
N PHE A 126 -8.82 0.28 -2.17
CA PHE A 126 -9.98 -0.46 -2.66
C PHE A 126 -11.30 0.12 -2.13
N LEU A 127 -11.38 0.42 -0.83
CA LEU A 127 -12.55 1.06 -0.23
C LEU A 127 -12.80 2.46 -0.80
N TRP A 128 -11.74 3.24 -1.02
CA TRP A 128 -11.84 4.56 -1.64
C TRP A 128 -12.39 4.47 -3.07
N GLN A 129 -11.91 3.50 -3.87
CA GLN A 129 -12.42 3.27 -5.22
C GLN A 129 -13.90 2.88 -5.20
N GLY A 130 -14.30 1.99 -4.30
CA GLY A 130 -15.70 1.60 -4.13
C GLY A 130 -16.60 2.80 -3.80
N HIS A 131 -16.14 3.69 -2.92
CA HIS A 131 -16.92 4.89 -2.55
C HIS A 131 -17.04 5.89 -3.72
N ILE A 132 -15.99 6.01 -4.56
CA ILE A 132 -16.04 6.81 -5.79
C ILE A 132 -17.00 6.19 -6.81
N GLU A 133 -17.08 4.86 -6.91
CA GLU A 133 -18.04 4.21 -7.81
C GLU A 133 -19.49 4.51 -7.43
N GLU A 134 -19.82 4.53 -6.14
CA GLU A 134 -21.15 4.91 -5.67
C GLU A 134 -21.47 6.37 -6.02
N LEU A 135 -20.52 7.29 -5.84
CA LEU A 135 -20.71 8.69 -6.22
C LEU A 135 -20.88 8.85 -7.74
N LYS A 136 -20.14 8.09 -8.55
CA LYS A 136 -20.28 8.09 -10.01
C LYS A 136 -21.63 7.50 -10.44
N LYS A 137 -22.08 6.40 -9.81
CA LYS A 137 -23.40 5.80 -10.06
C LYS A 137 -24.53 6.74 -9.65
N ALA A 138 -24.41 7.44 -8.53
CA ALA A 138 -25.37 8.45 -8.09
C ALA A 138 -25.44 9.64 -9.06
N LYS A 139 -24.29 10.07 -9.60
CA LYS A 139 -24.20 11.15 -10.60
C LYS A 139 -24.82 10.72 -11.93
N ILE A 140 -24.60 9.48 -12.36
CA ILE A 140 -25.25 8.91 -13.55
C ILE A 140 -26.76 8.79 -13.33
N ALA A 141 -27.23 8.37 -12.16
CA ALA A 141 -28.64 8.30 -11.83
C ALA A 141 -29.31 9.69 -11.79
N GLN A 142 -28.62 10.71 -11.26
CA GLN A 142 -29.08 12.10 -11.31
C GLN A 142 -29.11 12.65 -12.74
N LEU A 143 -28.06 12.43 -13.55
CA LEU A 143 -28.05 12.81 -14.96
C LEU A 143 -29.17 12.11 -15.74
N HIS A 144 -29.43 10.83 -15.45
CA HIS A 144 -30.52 10.11 -16.08
C HIS A 144 -31.88 10.70 -15.69
N LYS A 145 -32.03 11.17 -14.44
CA LYS A 145 -33.24 11.83 -13.93
C LYS A 145 -33.44 13.23 -14.51
N GLU A 146 -32.36 13.98 -14.77
CA GLU A 146 -32.42 15.28 -15.47
C GLU A 146 -32.73 15.10 -16.96
N VAL A 147 -32.13 14.11 -17.62
CA VAL A 147 -32.48 13.74 -19.00
C VAL A 147 -33.93 13.26 -19.10
N SER A 148 -34.47 12.62 -18.06
CA SER A 148 -35.88 12.20 -18.01
C SER A 148 -36.87 13.37 -17.88
N LYS A 149 -36.44 14.52 -17.34
CA LYS A 149 -37.24 15.75 -17.34
C LYS A 149 -37.29 16.42 -18.71
N PHE A 150 -36.33 16.13 -19.59
CA PHE A 150 -36.30 16.59 -20.97
C PHE A 150 -36.73 15.47 -21.93
N ILE A 151 -38.03 15.18 -21.97
CA ILE A 151 -38.65 14.43 -23.08
C ILE A 151 -39.04 15.46 -24.15
N PRO A 152 -38.68 15.26 -25.43
CA PRO A 152 -38.46 13.97 -26.06
C PRO A 152 -36.98 13.61 -26.25
N LYS A 153 -36.67 12.34 -25.98
CA LYS A 153 -35.47 11.65 -26.48
C LYS A 153 -35.39 11.93 -27.98
N VAL A 154 -34.21 12.34 -28.44
CA VAL A 154 -33.94 12.65 -29.85
C VAL A 154 -34.09 11.36 -30.68
N ASP A 155 -35.33 11.04 -31.00
CA ASP A 155 -35.71 9.96 -31.89
C ASP A 155 -35.26 10.38 -33.29
N GLN A 156 -34.58 9.47 -34.00
CA GLN A 156 -34.08 9.66 -35.36
C GLN A 156 -35.18 10.17 -36.31
N LYS A 157 -36.46 9.87 -35.99
CA LYS A 157 -37.65 10.40 -36.66
C LYS A 157 -37.84 11.91 -36.47
N ILE A 158 -37.56 12.46 -35.28
CA ILE A 158 -37.65 13.91 -35.00
C ILE A 158 -36.53 14.66 -35.73
N LEU A 159 -35.31 14.10 -35.77
CA LEU A 159 -34.20 14.62 -36.57
C LEU A 159 -34.53 14.65 -38.07
N MET A 160 -35.14 13.58 -38.61
CA MET A 160 -35.62 13.55 -40.00
C MET A 160 -36.70 14.58 -40.29
N LEU A 161 -37.59 14.88 -39.32
CA LEU A 161 -38.66 15.87 -39.48
C LEU A 161 -38.17 17.33 -39.30
N MET A 162 -37.09 17.55 -38.54
CA MET A 162 -36.47 18.87 -38.35
C MET A 162 -35.47 19.25 -39.45
N ALA A 163 -34.81 18.28 -40.09
CA ALA A 163 -33.88 18.50 -41.20
C ALA A 163 -34.47 19.36 -42.36
N PRO A 164 -35.69 19.10 -42.87
CA PRO A 164 -36.28 19.96 -43.91
C PRO A 164 -36.68 21.35 -43.38
N LYS A 165 -37.05 21.48 -42.10
CA LYS A 165 -37.39 22.78 -41.49
C LYS A 165 -36.17 23.68 -41.33
N TYR A 166 -35.02 23.14 -40.95
CA TYR A 166 -33.76 23.89 -40.91
C TYR A 166 -33.27 24.25 -42.31
N LYS A 167 -33.38 23.34 -43.28
CA LYS A 167 -32.98 23.62 -44.67
C LYS A 167 -33.86 24.71 -45.32
N ARG A 168 -35.16 24.75 -45.00
CA ARG A 168 -36.07 25.84 -45.42
C ARG A 168 -35.75 27.15 -44.72
N LYS A 169 -35.66 27.18 -43.39
CA LYS A 169 -35.29 28.42 -42.66
C LYS A 169 -33.93 28.97 -43.08
N GLN A 170 -32.96 28.11 -43.37
CA GLN A 170 -31.65 28.54 -43.87
C GLN A 170 -31.74 29.10 -45.28
N LYS A 171 -32.59 28.54 -46.16
CA LYS A 171 -32.88 29.13 -47.48
C LYS A 171 -33.55 30.50 -47.33
N ASP A 172 -34.58 30.61 -46.49
CA ASP A 172 -35.31 31.86 -46.26
C ASP A 172 -34.38 32.93 -45.68
N LEU A 173 -33.58 32.59 -44.65
CA LEU A 173 -32.58 33.49 -44.08
C LEU A 173 -31.52 33.90 -45.11
N LYS A 174 -31.10 32.99 -45.98
CA LYS A 174 -30.13 33.31 -47.04
C LYS A 174 -30.76 34.25 -48.08
N GLU A 175 -32.01 34.04 -48.45
CA GLU A 175 -32.75 34.89 -49.39
C GLU A 175 -33.01 36.29 -48.81
N TYR A 176 -33.47 36.37 -47.57
CA TYR A 176 -33.57 37.64 -46.84
C TYR A 176 -32.20 38.31 -46.71
N SER A 177 -31.15 37.55 -46.36
CA SER A 177 -29.80 38.12 -46.27
C SER A 177 -29.39 38.71 -47.63
N MET A 178 -29.57 38.01 -48.75
CA MET A 178 -29.21 38.54 -50.08
C MET A 178 -30.03 39.77 -50.46
N LYS A 179 -31.32 39.81 -50.12
CA LYS A 179 -32.19 40.96 -50.41
C LYS A 179 -31.78 42.22 -49.62
N TYR A 180 -31.31 42.06 -48.40
CA TYR A 180 -30.90 43.19 -47.54
C TYR A 180 -29.39 43.49 -47.56
N LEU A 181 -28.55 42.57 -48.08
CA LEU A 181 -27.09 42.72 -48.12
C LEU A 181 -26.66 43.91 -48.98
N GLY A 182 -27.30 44.09 -50.14
CA GLY A 182 -27.02 45.22 -51.04
C GLY A 182 -27.28 46.57 -50.36
N MET A 183 -28.40 46.70 -49.65
CA MET A 183 -28.72 47.92 -48.89
C MET A 183 -27.77 48.13 -47.71
N ALA A 184 -27.37 47.07 -47.01
CA ALA A 184 -26.41 47.16 -45.91
C ALA A 184 -25.03 47.65 -46.40
N ILE A 185 -24.59 47.18 -47.57
CA ILE A 185 -23.30 47.58 -48.16
C ILE A 185 -23.35 49.02 -48.66
N ILE A 186 -24.43 49.45 -49.31
CA ILE A 186 -24.59 50.87 -49.70
C ILE A 186 -24.57 51.77 -48.47
N LYS A 187 -25.23 51.35 -47.39
CA LYS A 187 -25.25 52.09 -46.13
C LYS A 187 -23.86 52.20 -45.50
N ASP A 188 -23.11 51.10 -45.43
CA ASP A 188 -21.77 51.09 -44.83
C ASP A 188 -20.75 51.87 -45.69
N LEU A 189 -20.81 51.73 -47.02
CA LEU A 189 -20.02 52.55 -47.96
C LEU A 189 -20.38 54.02 -47.84
N SER A 190 -21.66 54.39 -47.76
CA SER A 190 -22.08 55.79 -47.61
C SER A 190 -21.63 56.41 -46.29
N MET A 191 -21.55 55.63 -45.20
CA MET A 191 -21.06 56.13 -43.91
C MET A 191 -19.55 56.26 -43.86
N ARG A 192 -18.82 55.40 -44.57
CA ARG A 192 -17.35 55.39 -44.58
C ARG A 192 -16.73 56.21 -45.71
N THR A 193 -17.50 56.62 -46.71
CA THR A 193 -16.99 57.46 -47.81
C THR A 193 -17.12 58.95 -47.42
N PRO A 194 -16.00 59.69 -47.29
CA PRO A 194 -16.02 61.11 -47.01
C PRO A 194 -16.62 61.92 -48.17
N SER A 195 -17.16 63.11 -47.89
CA SER A 195 -17.97 63.92 -48.82
C SER A 195 -17.25 64.40 -50.09
N ASN A 196 -15.93 64.27 -50.16
CA ASN A 196 -15.07 64.63 -51.30
C ASN A 196 -14.86 63.49 -52.32
N ILE A 197 -15.43 62.31 -52.09
CA ILE A 197 -15.33 61.16 -53.00
C ILE A 197 -16.71 60.83 -53.57
N ARG A 198 -16.84 60.86 -54.91
CA ARG A 198 -18.07 60.44 -55.60
C ARG A 198 -17.93 59.01 -56.11
N LEU A 199 -18.76 58.12 -55.60
CA LEU A 199 -18.87 56.73 -56.06
C LEU A 199 -19.65 56.70 -57.38
N LEU A 200 -19.11 56.04 -58.40
CA LEU A 200 -19.73 55.94 -59.73
C LEU A 200 -20.40 54.58 -59.94
N SER A 201 -19.73 53.50 -59.53
CA SER A 201 -20.25 52.14 -59.63
C SER A 201 -19.78 51.32 -58.44
N ILE A 202 -20.66 50.42 -57.99
CA ILE A 202 -20.36 49.45 -56.94
C ILE A 202 -20.74 48.08 -57.50
N THR A 203 -19.73 47.23 -57.73
CA THR A 203 -19.94 45.88 -58.24
C THR A 203 -19.55 44.89 -57.15
N ALA A 204 -20.51 44.12 -56.66
CA ALA A 204 -20.29 43.21 -55.56
C ALA A 204 -20.66 41.78 -55.95
N ASN A 205 -19.68 40.89 -55.96
CA ASN A 205 -19.87 39.47 -56.23
C ASN A 205 -19.80 38.68 -54.93
N PHE A 206 -20.96 38.25 -54.44
CA PHE A 206 -21.08 37.61 -53.13
C PHE A 206 -20.88 36.08 -53.13
N GLY A 207 -20.53 35.47 -54.27
CA GLY A 207 -20.21 34.05 -54.38
C GLY A 207 -21.41 33.12 -54.12
N GLY A 208 -21.81 32.36 -55.13
CA GLY A 208 -22.82 31.29 -55.00
C GLY A 208 -22.20 29.95 -54.58
N ILE A 209 -22.98 29.09 -53.92
CA ILE A 209 -22.57 27.69 -53.68
C ILE A 209 -22.76 26.95 -55.00
N ALA A 210 -21.68 26.74 -55.76
CA ALA A 210 -21.69 25.80 -56.89
C ALA A 210 -21.79 24.37 -56.34
N GLU A 211 -22.72 23.58 -56.87
CA GLU A 211 -23.09 22.25 -56.38
C GLU A 211 -22.01 21.15 -56.56
N ASN A 212 -20.78 21.51 -56.95
CA ASN A 212 -19.66 20.59 -57.01
C ASN A 212 -18.49 21.07 -56.15
N LYS A 213 -18.24 20.32 -55.07
CA LYS A 213 -17.15 20.53 -54.12
C LYS A 213 -15.81 20.59 -54.86
N ARG A 214 -15.21 21.79 -54.90
CA ARG A 214 -13.77 22.14 -54.86
C ARG A 214 -13.49 23.39 -55.69
N LYS A 215 -14.01 24.54 -55.23
CA LYS A 215 -13.43 25.90 -55.40
C LYS A 215 -14.44 26.90 -54.85
N THR A 216 -14.15 27.47 -53.69
CA THR A 216 -14.90 28.59 -53.13
C THR A 216 -14.50 29.83 -53.95
N THR A 217 -15.40 30.34 -54.79
CA THR A 217 -15.16 31.64 -55.46
C THR A 217 -15.01 32.72 -54.39
N PRO A 218 -13.91 33.50 -54.40
CA PRO A 218 -13.70 34.56 -53.43
C PRO A 218 -14.80 35.62 -53.54
N LYS A 219 -15.24 36.16 -52.40
CA LYS A 219 -16.17 37.29 -52.37
C LYS A 219 -15.38 38.54 -52.74
N ILE A 220 -15.72 39.18 -53.85
CA ILE A 220 -15.00 40.35 -54.36
C ILE A 220 -15.98 41.53 -54.36
N LEU A 221 -15.55 42.64 -53.77
CA LEU A 221 -16.23 43.93 -53.81
C LEU A 221 -15.31 44.90 -54.57
N GLU A 222 -15.76 45.36 -55.72
CA GLU A 222 -15.06 46.33 -56.56
C GLU A 222 -15.83 47.65 -56.50
N VAL A 223 -15.12 48.74 -56.22
CA VAL A 223 -15.70 50.06 -55.99
C VAL A 223 -14.93 51.06 -56.85
N ASP A 224 -15.60 51.64 -57.83
CA ASP A 224 -15.03 52.69 -58.67
C ASP A 224 -15.56 54.06 -58.23
N GLY A 225 -14.64 55.01 -58.05
CA GLY A 225 -14.98 56.37 -57.66
C GLY A 225 -13.97 57.38 -58.18
N ILE A 226 -14.40 58.64 -58.26
CA ILE A 226 -13.54 59.77 -58.61
C ILE A 226 -13.28 60.57 -57.33
N ILE A 227 -12.00 60.86 -57.08
CA ILE A 227 -11.56 61.73 -55.99
C ILE A 227 -11.58 63.16 -56.53
N LEU A 228 -12.45 64.00 -55.99
CA LEU A 228 -12.45 65.43 -56.29
C LEU A 228 -11.52 66.11 -55.28
N GLY A 229 -10.33 66.52 -55.75
CA GLY A 229 -9.38 67.25 -54.93
C GLY A 229 -9.97 68.58 -54.47
N ASN A 230 -9.95 68.83 -53.16
CA ASN A 230 -10.30 70.13 -52.59
C ASN A 230 -9.23 71.14 -53.03
N ARG A 231 -9.54 72.03 -53.97
CA ARG A 231 -8.82 73.31 -54.08
C ARG A 231 -9.41 74.19 -52.99
N GLU A 232 -8.76 74.18 -51.84
CA GLU A 232 -8.90 75.32 -50.93
C GLU A 232 -8.27 76.53 -51.63
N SER A 233 -9.12 77.50 -51.94
CA SER A 233 -8.77 78.91 -52.12
C SER A 233 -8.50 79.54 -50.78
#